data_AF-A0A352PVU8-F1
#
_entry.id   AF-A0A352PVU8-F1
#
_cell.length_a   1.000
_cell.length_b   1.000
_cell.length_c   1.000
_cell.angle_alpha   90.00
_cell.angle_beta   90.00
_cell.angle_gamma   90.00
#
_symmetry.space_group_name_H-M   'P 1'
#
loop_
_entity.id
_entity.type
_entity.pdbx_description
1 polymer ?
#
loop_
_entity_poly.entity_id
_entity_poly.type
_entity_poly.pdbx_seq_one_letter_code
_entity_poly.pdbx_strand_id
1 'polypeptide(L)'
;GLCDSIEGITHSICTMEYEDHRPLYDWFLDQLTVYHPQQIEFARLNLAFTVMSKRKLLQLVQEGHVNAWDDPRMPTLAGLRRRGYPPEAIRNFCERIGVGKRESLVDMALLEYCVREVLNRETPRVMAVLRPLKVVIENYPEGQVDYLDAINNPEDPAMGTRQVPFARELFLERDDFLEDPPKKFYRLAPGREVRLRYGY
;
A
#
# COMPACT_ATOMS: atom_id res chain seq x y z
N GLY A 1 -31.98 -12.52 -7.34
CA GLY A 1 -33.14 -13.15 -7.98
C GLY A 1 -34.16 -12.10 -8.35
N LEU A 2 -35.19 -11.90 -7.51
CA LEU A 2 -36.28 -10.98 -7.85
C LEU A 2 -35.82 -9.51 -7.96
N CYS A 3 -34.92 -9.04 -7.09
CA CYS A 3 -34.35 -7.69 -7.22
C CYS A 3 -33.62 -7.52 -8.56
N ASP A 4 -32.74 -8.46 -8.89
CA ASP A 4 -32.00 -8.48 -10.17
C ASP A 4 -32.96 -8.47 -11.38
N SER A 5 -34.08 -9.18 -11.28
CA SER A 5 -35.13 -9.20 -12.31
C SER A 5 -35.80 -7.83 -12.48
N ILE A 6 -36.22 -7.21 -11.37
CA ILE A 6 -36.89 -5.90 -11.36
C ILE A 6 -35.96 -4.81 -11.89
N GLU A 7 -34.68 -4.88 -11.55
CA GLU A 7 -33.66 -3.91 -11.96
C GLU A 7 -33.13 -4.15 -13.39
N GLY A 8 -33.53 -5.24 -14.05
CA GLY A 8 -33.09 -5.57 -15.41
C GLY A 8 -31.61 -5.96 -15.50
N ILE A 9 -31.06 -6.57 -14.45
CA ILE A 9 -29.67 -7.01 -14.39
C ILE A 9 -29.43 -8.12 -15.41
N THR A 10 -28.45 -7.95 -16.29
CA THR A 10 -28.12 -8.98 -17.29
C THR A 10 -27.28 -10.11 -16.68
N HIS A 11 -26.27 -9.75 -15.88
CA HIS A 11 -25.32 -10.67 -15.26
C HIS A 11 -25.21 -10.38 -13.77
N SER A 12 -25.77 -11.27 -12.94
CA SER A 12 -25.69 -11.20 -11.48
C SER A 12 -24.42 -11.90 -11.00
N ILE A 13 -23.37 -11.12 -10.72
CA ILE A 13 -22.03 -11.63 -10.41
C ILE A 13 -21.88 -11.80 -8.90
N CYS A 14 -21.65 -13.02 -8.44
CA CYS A 14 -21.49 -13.35 -7.02
C CYS A 14 -20.32 -14.32 -6.78
N THR A 15 -20.07 -14.70 -5.52
CA THR A 15 -18.96 -15.61 -5.19
C THR A 15 -19.40 -17.08 -5.22
N MET A 16 -18.44 -18.00 -5.33
CA MET A 16 -18.68 -19.45 -5.39
C MET A 16 -19.54 -20.00 -4.23
N GLU A 17 -19.57 -19.33 -3.07
CA GLU A 17 -20.45 -19.73 -1.95
C GLU A 17 -21.96 -19.71 -2.30
N TYR A 18 -22.35 -19.12 -3.43
CA TYR A 18 -23.73 -19.04 -3.92
C TYR A 18 -24.04 -19.97 -5.10
N GLU A 19 -23.09 -20.80 -5.54
CA GLU A 19 -23.30 -21.71 -6.68
C GLU A 19 -24.47 -22.68 -6.44
N ASP A 20 -24.54 -23.29 -5.24
CA ASP A 20 -25.63 -24.20 -4.86
C ASP A 20 -26.98 -23.49 -4.70
N HIS A 21 -26.99 -22.15 -4.61
CA HIS A 21 -28.22 -21.36 -4.57
C HIS A 21 -28.78 -21.05 -5.96
N ARG A 22 -27.99 -21.26 -7.03
CA ARG A 22 -28.43 -20.97 -8.41
C ARG A 22 -29.71 -21.72 -8.81
N PRO A 23 -29.89 -23.02 -8.53
CA PRO A 23 -31.13 -23.71 -8.87
C PRO A 23 -32.36 -23.09 -8.20
N LEU A 24 -32.21 -22.58 -6.97
CA LEU A 24 -33.28 -21.88 -6.26
C LEU A 24 -33.52 -20.48 -6.84
N TYR A 25 -32.44 -19.77 -7.19
CA TYR A 25 -32.49 -18.49 -7.88
C TYR A 25 -33.30 -18.60 -9.18
N ASP A 26 -32.97 -19.57 -10.03
CA ASP A 26 -33.63 -19.83 -11.31
C ASP A 26 -35.09 -20.25 -11.10
N TRP A 27 -35.34 -21.15 -10.14
CA TRP A 27 -36.70 -21.60 -9.83
C TRP A 27 -37.65 -20.44 -9.49
N PHE A 28 -37.21 -19.46 -8.68
CA PHE A 28 -38.05 -18.30 -8.36
C PHE A 28 -38.36 -17.44 -9.59
N LEU A 29 -37.40 -17.28 -10.50
CA LEU A 29 -37.59 -16.49 -11.73
C LEU A 29 -38.56 -17.18 -12.68
N ASP A 30 -38.42 -18.51 -12.83
CA ASP A 30 -39.30 -19.34 -13.66
C ASP A 30 -40.74 -19.36 -13.12
N GLN A 31 -40.92 -19.58 -11.82
CA GLN A 31 -42.26 -19.65 -11.20
C GLN A 31 -43.00 -18.32 -11.27
N LEU A 32 -42.29 -17.20 -11.20
CA LEU A 32 -42.89 -15.87 -11.27
C LEU A 32 -43.03 -15.37 -12.72
N THR A 33 -42.46 -16.08 -13.70
CA THR A 33 -42.48 -15.72 -15.12
C THR A 33 -42.00 -14.28 -15.36
N VAL A 34 -40.91 -13.91 -14.67
CA VAL A 34 -40.30 -12.57 -14.74
C VAL A 34 -39.04 -12.57 -15.58
N TYR A 35 -38.43 -11.39 -15.78
CA TYR A 35 -37.14 -11.29 -16.45
C TYR A 35 -36.10 -12.20 -15.77
N HIS A 36 -35.29 -12.91 -16.55
CA HIS A 36 -34.38 -13.95 -16.05
C HIS A 36 -32.91 -13.55 -16.19
N PRO A 37 -32.33 -12.83 -15.21
CA PRO A 37 -30.89 -12.57 -15.16
C PRO A 37 -30.07 -13.85 -15.10
N GLN A 38 -28.83 -13.81 -15.62
CA GLN A 38 -27.89 -14.91 -15.48
C GLN A 38 -27.03 -14.74 -14.23
N GLN A 39 -27.08 -15.69 -13.29
CA GLN A 39 -26.12 -15.73 -12.17
C GLN A 39 -24.77 -16.29 -12.65
N ILE A 40 -23.67 -15.61 -12.28
CA ILE A 40 -22.30 -16.01 -12.60
C ILE A 40 -21.43 -15.90 -11.35
N GLU A 41 -20.73 -16.98 -11.03
CA GLU A 41 -19.90 -17.08 -9.84
C GLU A 41 -18.41 -17.03 -10.14
N PHE A 42 -17.67 -16.41 -9.23
CA PHE A 42 -16.22 -16.40 -9.22
C PHE A 42 -15.66 -16.70 -7.83
N ALA A 43 -14.42 -17.17 -7.75
CA ALA A 43 -13.76 -17.42 -6.48
C ALA A 43 -13.47 -16.11 -5.76
N ARG A 44 -13.78 -16.09 -4.46
CA ARG A 44 -13.46 -14.97 -3.58
C ARG A 44 -11.95 -14.71 -3.50
N LEU A 45 -11.58 -13.46 -3.28
CA LEU A 45 -10.21 -13.10 -2.91
C LEU A 45 -9.91 -13.61 -1.50
N ASN A 46 -8.83 -14.38 -1.37
CA ASN A 46 -8.21 -14.72 -0.09
C ASN A 46 -6.77 -14.20 -0.08
N LEU A 47 -6.47 -13.28 0.84
CA LEU A 47 -5.14 -12.72 1.04
C LEU A 47 -4.41 -13.45 2.17
N ALA A 48 -3.14 -13.80 1.94
CA ALA A 48 -2.25 -14.29 2.98
C ALA A 48 -1.92 -13.19 4.00
N PHE A 49 -1.53 -13.59 5.21
CA PHE A 49 -1.13 -12.69 6.32
C PHE A 49 -2.19 -11.70 6.80
N THR A 50 -3.46 -11.90 6.43
CA THR A 50 -4.58 -11.08 6.91
C THR A 50 -5.85 -11.90 7.10
N VAL A 51 -6.89 -11.28 7.67
CA VAL A 51 -8.22 -11.89 7.86
C VAL A 51 -9.26 -11.15 7.03
N MET A 52 -10.02 -11.91 6.24
CA MET A 52 -11.08 -11.33 5.36
C MET A 52 -12.49 -11.49 5.94
N SER A 53 -12.64 -12.23 7.06
CA SER A 53 -13.95 -12.46 7.67
C SER A 53 -14.41 -11.23 8.46
N LYS A 54 -15.60 -10.70 8.13
CA LYS A 54 -16.24 -9.60 8.87
C LYS A 54 -16.34 -9.87 10.37
N ARG A 55 -16.59 -11.12 10.77
CA ARG A 55 -16.65 -11.51 12.19
C ARG A 55 -15.31 -11.32 12.90
N LYS A 56 -14.21 -11.77 12.28
CA LYS A 56 -12.85 -11.60 12.85
C LYS A 56 -12.43 -10.14 12.86
N LEU A 57 -12.75 -9.39 11.80
CA LEU A 57 -12.48 -7.95 11.74
C LEU A 57 -13.24 -7.18 12.82
N LEU A 58 -14.51 -7.54 13.07
CA LEU A 58 -15.30 -6.96 14.15
C LEU A 58 -14.68 -7.25 15.52
N GLN A 59 -14.22 -8.50 15.75
CA GLN A 59 -13.53 -8.88 16.98
C GLN A 59 -12.27 -8.04 17.21
N LEU A 60 -11.44 -7.81 16.18
CA LEU A 60 -10.26 -6.95 16.29
C LEU A 60 -10.58 -5.53 16.76
N VAL A 61 -11.70 -4.97 16.29
CA VAL A 61 -12.15 -3.63 16.67
C VAL A 61 -12.72 -3.62 18.08
N GLN A 62 -13.59 -4.58 18.42
CA GLN A 62 -14.27 -4.64 19.72
C GLN A 62 -13.31 -4.93 20.88
N GLU A 63 -12.30 -5.76 20.65
CA GLU A 63 -11.28 -6.10 21.64
C GLU A 63 -10.12 -5.08 21.69
N GLY A 64 -10.15 -4.03 20.85
CA GLY A 64 -9.16 -2.96 20.88
C GLY A 64 -7.77 -3.32 20.31
N HIS A 65 -7.65 -4.40 19.54
CA HIS A 65 -6.40 -4.76 18.85
C HIS A 65 -6.04 -3.75 17.74
N VAL A 66 -7.07 -3.09 17.20
CA VAL A 66 -6.96 -1.98 16.24
C VAL A 66 -7.75 -0.77 16.72
N ASN A 67 -7.39 0.43 16.25
CA ASN A 67 -8.02 1.66 16.70
C ASN A 67 -9.48 1.79 16.23
N ALA A 68 -9.78 1.35 15.00
CA ALA A 68 -11.10 1.44 14.36
C ALA A 68 -11.12 0.64 13.04
N TRP A 69 -12.26 0.67 12.34
CA TRP A 69 -12.43 0.05 11.01
C TRP A 69 -11.53 0.66 9.92
N ASP A 70 -11.09 1.90 10.08
CA ASP A 70 -10.20 2.61 9.18
C ASP A 70 -8.73 2.56 9.63
N ASP A 71 -8.38 1.75 10.64
CA ASP A 71 -7.01 1.60 11.09
C ASP A 71 -6.10 1.16 9.92
N PRO A 72 -4.90 1.76 9.72
CA PRO A 72 -4.01 1.41 8.62
C PRO A 72 -3.57 -0.07 8.56
N ARG A 73 -3.74 -0.83 9.65
CA ARG A 73 -3.45 -2.27 9.70
C ARG A 73 -4.62 -3.13 9.19
N MET A 74 -5.81 -2.55 9.04
CA MET A 74 -7.01 -3.28 8.61
C MET A 74 -7.02 -3.48 7.09
N PRO A 75 -7.44 -4.65 6.58
CA PRO A 75 -7.60 -4.91 5.15
C PRO A 75 -8.87 -4.28 4.55
N THR A 76 -9.46 -3.31 5.24
CA THR A 76 -10.64 -2.57 4.77
C THR A 76 -10.22 -1.52 3.75
N LEU A 77 -11.09 -1.18 2.80
CA LEU A 77 -10.78 -0.09 1.86
C LEU A 77 -10.49 1.24 2.58
N ALA A 78 -11.18 1.51 3.69
CA ALA A 78 -10.91 2.68 4.52
C ALA A 78 -9.52 2.63 5.18
N GLY A 79 -9.13 1.48 5.73
CA GLY A 79 -7.80 1.26 6.32
C GLY A 79 -6.68 1.37 5.30
N LEU A 80 -6.83 0.72 4.15
CA LEU A 80 -5.88 0.82 3.04
C LEU A 80 -5.74 2.26 2.52
N ARG A 81 -6.85 3.00 2.40
CA ARG A 81 -6.83 4.41 2.04
C ARG A 81 -6.07 5.24 3.08
N ARG A 82 -6.34 5.04 4.38
CA ARG A 82 -5.63 5.76 5.47
C ARG A 82 -4.15 5.39 5.54
N ARG A 83 -3.80 4.15 5.20
CA ARG A 83 -2.40 3.68 5.07
C ARG A 83 -1.65 4.37 3.92
N GLY A 84 -2.35 4.97 2.97
CA GLY A 84 -1.78 5.66 1.82
C GLY A 84 -1.74 4.83 0.54
N TYR A 85 -2.60 3.81 0.41
CA TYR A 85 -2.66 3.01 -0.82
C TYR A 85 -3.38 3.80 -1.92
N PRO A 86 -2.74 4.01 -3.09
CA PRO A 86 -3.40 4.64 -4.22
C PRO A 86 -4.57 3.78 -4.74
N PRO A 87 -5.70 4.37 -5.15
CA PRO A 87 -6.80 3.64 -5.78
C PRO A 87 -6.35 2.87 -7.03
N GLU A 88 -5.40 3.41 -7.79
CA GLU A 88 -4.82 2.75 -8.96
C GLU A 88 -4.11 1.45 -8.60
N ALA A 89 -3.34 1.44 -7.51
CA ALA A 89 -2.64 0.24 -7.05
C ALA A 89 -3.61 -0.92 -6.73
N ILE A 90 -4.76 -0.61 -6.13
CA ILE A 90 -5.80 -1.60 -5.81
C ILE A 90 -6.43 -2.15 -7.10
N ARG A 91 -6.71 -1.29 -8.09
CA ARG A 91 -7.24 -1.74 -9.39
C ARG A 91 -6.23 -2.62 -10.14
N ASN A 92 -4.97 -2.20 -10.19
CA ASN A 92 -3.88 -2.96 -10.81
C ASN A 92 -3.69 -4.31 -10.12
N PHE A 93 -3.85 -4.36 -8.80
CA PHE A 93 -3.84 -5.61 -8.04
C PHE A 93 -5.01 -6.53 -8.46
N CYS A 94 -6.24 -6.00 -8.50
CA CYS A 94 -7.42 -6.77 -8.96
C CYS A 94 -7.28 -7.29 -10.39
N GLU A 95 -6.67 -6.52 -11.29
CA GLU A 95 -6.41 -6.94 -12.67
C GLU A 95 -5.39 -8.08 -12.74
N ARG A 96 -4.31 -8.00 -11.96
CA ARG A 96 -3.23 -9.00 -11.95
C ARG A 96 -3.63 -10.33 -11.34
N ILE A 97 -4.46 -10.35 -10.30
CA ILE A 97 -4.95 -11.60 -9.72
C ILE A 97 -5.93 -12.32 -10.65
N GLY A 98 -6.57 -11.57 -11.56
CA GLY A 98 -7.57 -12.07 -12.48
C GLY A 98 -8.85 -12.56 -11.79
N VAL A 99 -9.75 -13.12 -12.59
CA VAL A 99 -11.01 -13.70 -12.12
C VAL A 99 -11.07 -15.15 -12.60
N GLY A 100 -11.27 -16.08 -11.67
CA GLY A 100 -11.41 -17.49 -11.95
C GLY A 100 -12.35 -18.16 -10.97
N LYS A 101 -12.73 -19.42 -11.25
CA LYS A 101 -13.62 -20.21 -10.35
C LYS A 101 -12.87 -21.01 -9.29
N ARG A 102 -11.54 -21.12 -9.39
CA ARG A 102 -10.72 -21.83 -8.41
C ARG A 102 -10.30 -20.88 -7.30
N GLU A 103 -10.46 -21.32 -6.06
CA GLU A 103 -9.92 -20.60 -4.92
C GLU A 103 -8.40 -20.47 -5.04
N SER A 104 -7.90 -19.27 -4.79
CA SER A 104 -6.47 -18.97 -4.76
C SER A 104 -6.14 -18.16 -3.51
N LEU A 105 -5.03 -18.52 -2.87
CA LEU A 105 -4.44 -17.72 -1.81
C LEU A 105 -3.43 -16.78 -2.46
N VAL A 106 -3.69 -15.48 -2.40
CA VAL A 106 -2.83 -14.44 -2.97
C VAL A 106 -1.92 -13.88 -1.89
N ASP A 107 -0.62 -13.79 -2.17
CA ASP A 107 0.35 -13.21 -1.26
C ASP A 107 0.16 -11.69 -1.14
N MET A 108 0.21 -11.16 0.08
CA MET A 108 0.20 -9.73 0.37
C MET A 108 1.34 -8.99 -0.35
N ALA A 109 2.47 -9.66 -0.61
CA ALA A 109 3.58 -9.11 -1.35
C ALA A 109 3.19 -8.59 -2.75
N LEU A 110 2.22 -9.22 -3.42
CA LEU A 110 1.72 -8.76 -4.73
C LEU A 110 0.97 -7.42 -4.61
N LEU A 111 0.14 -7.27 -3.57
CA LEU A 111 -0.56 -6.01 -3.31
C LEU A 111 0.44 -4.90 -2.98
N GLU A 112 1.43 -5.19 -2.13
CA GLU A 112 2.49 -4.23 -1.83
C GLU A 112 3.32 -3.87 -3.05
N TYR A 113 3.57 -4.83 -3.94
CA TYR A 113 4.24 -4.58 -5.21
C TYR A 113 3.43 -3.58 -6.07
N CYS A 114 2.12 -3.79 -6.25
CA CYS A 114 1.26 -2.85 -6.98
C CYS A 114 1.28 -1.44 -6.38
N VAL A 115 1.35 -1.32 -5.05
CA VAL A 115 1.46 -0.03 -4.36
C VAL A 115 2.84 0.61 -4.61
N ARG A 116 3.93 -0.15 -4.52
CA ARG A 116 5.28 0.34 -4.78
C ARG A 116 5.43 0.88 -6.20
N GLU A 117 4.89 0.18 -7.19
CA GLU A 117 4.96 0.61 -8.61
C GLU A 117 4.32 1.99 -8.81
N VAL A 118 3.11 2.19 -8.28
CA VAL A 118 2.40 3.47 -8.41
C VAL A 118 3.12 4.58 -7.64
N LEU A 119 3.49 4.34 -6.38
CA LEU A 119 4.15 5.35 -5.56
C LEU A 119 5.54 5.71 -6.08
N ASN A 120 6.30 4.76 -6.63
CA ASN A 120 7.60 5.01 -7.23
C ASN A 120 7.48 5.95 -8.45
N ARG A 121 6.44 5.79 -9.26
CA ARG A 121 6.21 6.69 -10.40
C ARG A 121 5.73 8.07 -9.98
N GLU A 122 4.82 8.15 -9.02
CA GLU A 122 4.01 9.37 -8.79
C GLU A 122 4.47 10.22 -7.59
N THR A 123 5.30 9.68 -6.69
CA THR A 123 5.60 10.36 -5.41
C THR A 123 6.94 11.09 -5.44
N PRO A 124 7.01 12.34 -4.96
CA PRO A 124 8.29 13.04 -4.77
C PRO A 124 9.12 12.39 -3.66
N ARG A 125 10.43 12.26 -3.90
CA ARG A 125 11.43 11.73 -2.96
C ARG A 125 11.79 12.81 -1.97
N VAL A 126 11.46 12.60 -0.71
CA VAL A 126 11.86 13.46 0.41
C VAL A 126 12.90 12.78 1.29
N MET A 127 13.59 13.57 2.12
CA MET A 127 14.49 13.06 3.15
C MET A 127 13.81 13.22 4.50
N ALA A 128 13.78 12.15 5.28
CA ALA A 128 13.26 12.14 6.64
C ALA A 128 14.17 11.26 7.50
N VAL A 129 14.39 11.67 8.74
CA VAL A 129 15.17 10.94 9.73
C VAL A 129 14.21 10.47 10.81
N LEU A 130 14.14 9.16 11.04
CA LEU A 130 13.20 8.55 11.99
C LEU A 130 13.80 8.51 13.39
N ARG A 131 15.08 8.19 13.52
CA ARG A 131 15.81 8.25 14.79
C ARG A 131 16.99 9.19 14.67
N PRO A 132 16.82 10.46 15.08
CA PRO A 132 17.85 11.48 14.87
C PRO A 132 19.12 11.19 15.65
N LEU A 133 20.24 11.32 14.95
CA LEU A 133 21.58 11.48 15.49
C LEU A 133 22.08 12.85 15.05
N LYS A 134 22.29 13.76 16.01
CA LYS A 134 22.84 15.08 15.72
C LYS A 134 24.29 14.94 15.30
N VAL A 135 24.64 15.53 14.16
CA VAL A 135 26.00 15.57 13.62
C VAL A 135 26.40 17.03 13.45
N VAL A 136 27.64 17.35 13.86
CA VAL A 136 28.22 18.68 13.73
C VAL A 136 29.42 18.58 12.82
N ILE A 137 29.38 19.31 11.70
CA ILE A 137 30.48 19.36 10.74
C ILE A 137 31.45 20.45 11.20
N GLU A 138 32.56 20.05 11.82
CA GLU A 138 33.47 20.98 12.50
C GLU A 138 34.10 22.02 11.57
N ASN A 139 34.36 21.64 10.32
CA ASN A 139 34.96 22.50 9.29
C ASN A 139 33.95 23.34 8.50
N TYR A 140 32.65 23.31 8.85
CA TYR A 140 31.63 24.12 8.19
C TYR A 140 31.33 25.42 9.00
N PRO A 141 31.29 26.61 8.38
CA PRO A 141 31.12 27.88 9.10
C PRO A 141 29.82 27.95 9.90
N GLU A 142 29.89 28.57 11.08
CA GLU A 142 28.72 28.80 11.93
C GLU A 142 27.78 29.85 11.30
N GLY A 143 26.48 29.56 11.28
CA GLY A 143 25.47 30.45 10.68
C GLY A 143 25.37 30.41 9.15
N GLN A 144 26.27 29.71 8.45
CA GLN A 144 26.15 29.50 7.01
C GLN A 144 25.07 28.44 6.71
N VAL A 145 24.25 28.72 5.69
CA VAL A 145 23.29 27.77 5.12
C VAL A 145 23.42 27.81 3.60
N ASP A 146 23.82 26.69 3.02
CA ASP A 146 23.82 26.52 1.57
C ASP A 146 22.52 25.82 1.16
N TYR A 147 21.92 26.27 0.06
CA TYR A 147 20.74 25.60 -0.49
C TYR A 147 21.18 24.74 -1.68
N LEU A 148 20.94 23.43 -1.56
CA LEU A 148 21.36 22.43 -2.52
C LEU A 148 20.16 21.90 -3.32
N ASP A 149 20.34 21.72 -4.62
CA ASP A 149 19.31 21.17 -5.50
C ASP A 149 19.12 19.67 -5.27
N ALA A 150 17.91 19.30 -4.84
CA ALA A 150 17.46 17.92 -4.73
C ALA A 150 16.40 17.61 -5.80
N ILE A 151 16.65 16.56 -6.59
CA ILE A 151 15.69 16.07 -7.59
C ILE A 151 14.46 15.49 -6.88
N ASN A 152 13.25 15.93 -7.26
CA ASN A 152 12.02 15.44 -6.66
C ASN A 152 11.70 14.01 -7.12
N ASN A 153 11.92 13.67 -8.39
CA ASN A 153 11.73 12.31 -8.88
C ASN A 153 12.79 11.98 -9.94
N PRO A 154 13.68 11.00 -9.69
CA PRO A 154 14.68 10.59 -10.69
C PRO A 154 14.07 10.03 -11.99
N GLU A 155 12.85 9.49 -11.94
CA GLU A 155 12.15 8.90 -13.10
C GLU A 155 11.26 9.91 -13.83
N ASP A 156 11.00 11.08 -13.23
CA ASP A 156 10.17 12.13 -13.83
C ASP A 156 10.82 13.52 -13.68
N PRO A 157 11.60 13.94 -14.69
CA PRO A 157 12.20 15.27 -14.72
C PRO A 157 11.18 16.42 -14.64
N ALA A 158 9.92 16.20 -15.03
CA ALA A 158 8.88 17.23 -14.99
C ALA A 158 8.46 17.58 -13.55
N MET A 159 8.75 16.72 -12.57
CA MET A 159 8.56 17.01 -11.14
C MET A 159 9.57 18.02 -10.57
N GLY A 160 10.57 18.41 -11.36
CA GLY A 160 11.53 19.47 -11.01
C GLY A 160 12.45 19.14 -9.83
N THR A 161 13.04 20.19 -9.28
CA THR A 161 13.91 20.12 -8.10
C THR A 161 13.33 20.91 -6.93
N ARG A 162 13.90 20.70 -5.75
CA ARG A 162 13.67 21.56 -4.58
C ARG A 162 15.00 21.93 -3.95
N GLN A 163 15.02 23.08 -3.31
CA GLN A 163 16.16 23.54 -2.52
C GLN A 163 16.11 22.89 -1.13
N VAL A 164 17.22 22.27 -0.71
CA VAL A 164 17.38 21.65 0.61
C VAL A 164 18.46 22.41 1.38
N PRO A 165 18.20 22.88 2.61
CA PRO A 165 19.21 23.56 3.40
C PRO A 165 20.28 22.58 3.89
N PHE A 166 21.53 22.96 3.69
CA PHE A 166 22.72 22.32 4.24
C PHE A 166 23.37 23.28 5.21
N ALA A 167 23.66 22.82 6.42
CA ALA A 167 24.20 23.64 7.49
C ALA A 167 25.22 22.85 8.32
N ARG A 168 25.91 23.55 9.22
CA ARG A 168 26.88 22.96 10.16
C ARG A 168 26.29 21.83 11.01
N GLU A 169 25.03 21.97 11.43
CA GLU A 169 24.33 21.00 12.25
C GLU A 169 23.30 20.24 11.42
N LEU A 170 23.44 18.91 11.36
CA LEU A 170 22.58 18.02 10.60
C LEU A 170 22.03 16.91 11.48
N PHE A 171 21.01 16.23 10.97
CA PHE A 171 20.51 14.97 11.53
C PHE A 171 20.76 13.84 10.55
N LEU A 172 21.34 12.75 11.05
CA LEU A 172 21.42 11.47 10.37
C LEU A 172 20.52 10.44 11.02
N GLU A 173 20.16 9.39 10.29
CA GLU A 173 19.56 8.22 10.91
C GLU A 173 20.59 7.56 11.83
N ARG A 174 20.16 7.20 13.04
CA ARG A 174 21.05 6.56 14.03
C ARG A 174 21.71 5.28 13.51
N ASP A 175 21.01 4.52 12.68
CA ASP A 175 21.50 3.28 12.07
C ASP A 175 22.48 3.50 10.90
N ASP A 176 22.68 4.75 10.49
CA ASP A 176 23.69 5.13 9.48
C ASP A 176 25.05 5.44 10.12
N PHE A 177 25.21 5.30 11.44
CA PHE A 177 26.49 5.43 12.13
C PHE A 177 26.79 4.21 13.02
N LEU A 178 28.01 3.67 12.93
CA LEU A 178 28.52 2.63 13.84
C LEU A 178 30.00 2.86 14.16
N GLU A 179 30.36 2.76 15.45
CA GLU A 179 31.75 2.87 15.90
C GLU A 179 32.61 1.67 15.47
N ASP A 180 32.08 0.45 15.61
CA ASP A 180 32.72 -0.80 15.17
C ASP A 180 31.87 -1.47 14.06
N PRO A 181 32.05 -1.07 12.79
CA PRO A 181 31.21 -1.53 11.70
C PRO A 181 31.62 -2.93 11.20
N PRO A 182 30.66 -3.84 10.93
CA PRO A 182 30.96 -5.10 10.25
C PRO A 182 31.46 -4.85 8.81
N LYS A 183 32.13 -5.85 8.21
CA LYS A 183 32.72 -5.73 6.85
C LYS A 183 31.76 -5.27 5.75
N LYS A 184 30.46 -5.55 5.88
CA LYS A 184 29.42 -5.18 4.90
C LYS A 184 28.62 -3.93 5.31
N PHE A 185 29.22 -3.04 6.10
CA PHE A 185 28.62 -1.76 6.47
C PHE A 185 29.24 -0.62 5.67
N TYR A 186 28.42 0.04 4.86
CA TYR A 186 28.84 1.09 3.92
C TYR A 186 28.40 2.50 4.35
N ARG A 187 27.95 2.66 5.61
CA ARG A 187 27.57 3.97 6.16
C ARG A 187 28.68 4.52 7.06
N LEU A 188 28.38 5.59 7.81
CA LEU A 188 29.37 6.39 8.52
C LEU A 188 29.99 5.59 9.67
N ALA A 189 31.31 5.65 9.78
CA ALA A 189 32.06 5.02 10.86
C ALA A 189 33.36 5.80 11.10
N PRO A 190 34.01 5.65 12.26
CA PRO A 190 35.31 6.25 12.51
C PRO A 190 36.32 5.94 11.38
N GLY A 191 36.91 6.98 10.80
CA GLY A 191 37.86 6.86 9.68
C GLY A 191 37.25 6.52 8.31
N ARG A 192 35.92 6.49 8.18
CA ARG A 192 35.22 6.30 6.91
C ARG A 192 34.41 7.55 6.55
N GLU A 193 34.47 7.92 5.29
CA GLU A 193 33.66 9.00 4.71
C GLU A 193 32.42 8.41 4.03
N VAL A 194 31.33 9.17 4.06
CA VAL A 194 30.10 8.86 3.34
C VAL A 194 29.62 10.10 2.62
N ARG A 195 28.93 9.89 1.50
CA ARG A 195 28.29 10.97 0.76
C ARG A 195 26.90 11.23 1.30
N LEU A 196 26.60 12.48 1.64
CA LEU A 196 25.24 12.88 1.99
C LEU A 196 24.39 13.01 0.72
N ARG A 197 23.15 12.53 0.76
CA ARG A 197 22.26 12.58 -0.39
C ARG A 197 21.91 14.03 -0.73
N TYR A 198 22.23 14.46 -1.96
CA TYR A 198 22.16 15.87 -2.40
C TYR A 198 23.02 16.83 -1.56
N GLY A 199 23.96 16.30 -0.78
CA GLY A 199 24.93 17.03 0.03
C GLY A 199 26.36 16.80 -0.47
N TYR A 200 27.30 17.19 0.40
CA TYR A 200 28.72 16.93 0.25
C TYR A 200 29.08 15.48 0.62
#